data_AF-A0A0C3QGS0-F1
#
_entry.id   AF-A0A0C3QGS0-F1
#
_cell.length_a   1.000
_cell.length_b   1.000
_cell.length_c   1.000
_cell.angle_alpha   90.00
_cell.angle_beta   90.00
_cell.angle_gamma   90.00
#
_symmetry.space_group_name_H-M   'P 1'
#
loop_
_entity.id
_entity.type
_entity.pdbx_description
1 polymer ?
#
loop_
_entity_poly.entity_id
_entity_poly.type
_entity_poly.pdbx_seq_one_letter_code
_entity_poly.pdbx_strand_id
1 'polypeptide(L)'
;TGVPVRTIRDIKRRFIETGDPTPPKRETMACQPRSLLSESDMQFLQASIERRPDAYLSELADDLRNICGLETTGSTVWRALHRAGYTRKQV
;
A
#
# COMPACT_ATOMS: atom_id res chain seq x y z
N THR A 1 26.56 -11.02 33.28
CA THR A 1 25.43 -10.46 32.49
C THR A 1 24.91 -11.39 31.41
N GLY A 2 25.60 -12.45 30.97
CA GLY A 2 25.06 -13.41 29.99
C GLY A 2 24.83 -12.84 28.59
N VAL A 3 25.13 -11.55 28.37
CA VAL A 3 24.98 -10.86 27.10
C VAL A 3 26.32 -10.86 26.35
N PRO A 4 26.35 -11.24 25.07
CA PRO A 4 27.58 -11.20 24.27
C PRO A 4 28.20 -9.80 24.19
N VAL A 5 29.53 -9.73 24.21
CA VAL A 5 30.29 -8.46 24.16
C VAL A 5 29.93 -7.62 22.92
N ARG A 6 29.65 -8.28 21.79
CA ARG A 6 29.20 -7.62 20.55
C ARG A 6 27.89 -6.86 20.73
N THR A 7 26.91 -7.46 21.40
CA THR A 7 25.63 -6.82 21.70
C THR A 7 25.81 -5.58 22.57
N ILE A 8 26.70 -5.65 23.57
CA ILE A 8 27.03 -4.49 24.43
C ILE A 8 27.65 -3.36 23.60
N ARG A 9 28.59 -3.68 22.70
CA ARG A 9 29.22 -2.71 21.79
C ARG A 9 28.19 -2.07 20.86
N ASP A 10 27.28 -2.86 20.31
CA ASP A 10 26.24 -2.40 19.37
C ASP A 10 25.24 -1.47 20.06
N ILE A 11 24.83 -1.79 21.28
CA ILE A 11 23.93 -0.94 22.10
C ILE A 11 24.61 0.40 22.39
N LYS A 12 25.86 0.39 22.87
CA LYS A 12 26.60 1.63 23.18
C LYS A 12 26.76 2.52 21.96
N ARG A 13 27.10 1.94 20.82
CA ARG A 13 27.25 2.66 19.54
C ARG A 13 25.94 3.34 19.13
N ARG A 14 24.82 2.61 19.13
CA ARG A 14 23.50 3.19 18.81
C ARG A 14 23.11 4.33 19.74
N PHE A 15 23.39 4.17 21.03
CA PHE A 15 23.11 5.22 22.00
C PHE A 15 23.94 6.49 21.74
N ILE A 16 25.21 6.36 21.34
CA ILE A 16 26.05 7.52 20.98
C ILE A 16 25.55 8.17 19.68
N GLU A 17 25.15 7.37 18.69
CA GLU A 17 24.77 7.87 17.36
C GLU A 17 23.35 8.46 17.30
N THR A 18 22.38 7.83 17.97
CA THR A 18 20.94 8.13 17.85
C THR A 18 20.33 8.61 19.17
N GLY A 19 21.01 8.41 20.31
CA GLY A 19 20.45 8.66 21.65
C GLY A 19 19.51 7.57 22.16
N ASP A 20 19.19 6.56 21.33
CA ASP A 20 18.28 5.47 21.65
C ASP A 20 19.04 4.12 21.58
N PRO A 21 19.08 3.33 22.68
CA PRO A 21 19.71 2.01 22.68
C PRO A 21 18.87 0.95 21.96
N THR A 22 17.61 1.26 21.61
CA THR A 22 16.65 0.31 21.02
C THR A 22 17.11 -0.10 19.62
N PRO A 23 17.21 -1.41 19.31
CA PRO A 23 17.46 -1.84 17.94
C PRO A 23 16.34 -1.33 17.03
N PRO A 24 16.66 -0.83 15.82
CA PRO A 24 15.62 -0.52 14.86
C PRO A 24 14.79 -1.78 14.65
N LYS A 25 13.46 -1.62 14.64
CA LYS A 25 12.55 -2.71 14.31
C LYS A 25 13.04 -3.25 12.99
N ARG A 26 13.37 -4.55 12.92
CA ARG A 26 13.71 -5.18 11.64
C ARG A 26 12.55 -4.85 10.72
N GLU A 27 12.80 -4.00 9.74
CA GLU A 27 12.00 -3.96 8.55
C GLU A 27 12.18 -5.35 7.96
N THR A 28 11.36 -6.32 8.40
CA THR A 28 11.03 -7.49 7.58
C THR A 28 10.84 -6.88 6.23
N MET A 29 11.73 -7.15 5.26
CA MET A 29 11.74 -6.48 3.96
C MET A 29 10.32 -6.50 3.46
N ALA A 30 9.59 -5.42 3.74
CA ALA A 30 8.17 -5.38 3.49
C ALA A 30 8.23 -5.04 2.03
N CYS A 31 8.20 -6.09 1.20
CA CYS A 31 8.08 -5.97 -0.24
C CYS A 31 7.10 -4.83 -0.45
N GLN A 32 7.63 -3.69 -0.91
CA GLN A 32 6.85 -2.47 -1.02
C GLN A 32 5.57 -2.88 -1.73
N PRO A 33 4.38 -2.67 -1.14
CA PRO A 33 3.16 -3.31 -1.60
C PRO A 33 2.98 -2.91 -3.06
N ARG A 34 3.26 -3.85 -3.99
CA ARG A 34 3.26 -3.55 -5.42
C ARG A 34 1.87 -3.02 -5.72
N SER A 35 1.79 -1.76 -6.13
CA SER A 35 0.55 -1.25 -6.68
C SER A 35 0.34 -2.03 -7.97
N LEU A 36 -0.71 -2.85 -8.00
CA LEU A 36 -1.09 -3.60 -9.21
C LEU A 36 -1.61 -2.66 -10.30
N LEU A 37 -2.01 -1.45 -9.91
CA LEU A 37 -2.50 -0.40 -10.79
C LEU A 37 -1.44 0.68 -10.92
N SER A 38 -1.17 1.09 -12.15
CA SER A 38 -0.35 2.27 -12.44
C SER A 38 -1.06 3.54 -11.97
N GLU A 39 -0.32 4.63 -11.89
CA GLU A 39 -0.89 5.95 -11.57
C GLU A 39 -1.93 6.39 -12.63
N SER A 40 -1.69 6.07 -13.90
CA SER A 40 -2.63 6.31 -15.00
C SER A 40 -3.96 5.59 -14.79
N ASP A 41 -3.91 4.34 -14.34
CA ASP A 41 -5.09 3.50 -14.15
C ASP A 41 -5.91 3.99 -12.95
N MET A 42 -5.23 4.52 -11.94
CA MET A 42 -5.86 5.18 -10.80
C MET A 42 -6.59 6.46 -11.21
N GLN A 43 -5.97 7.31 -12.03
CA GLN A 43 -6.63 8.52 -12.54
C GLN A 43 -7.87 8.17 -13.37
N PHE A 44 -7.79 7.11 -14.19
CA PHE A 44 -8.92 6.61 -14.95
C PHE A 44 -10.08 6.15 -14.06
N LEU A 45 -9.77 5.37 -13.01
CA LEU A 45 -10.76 4.93 -12.02
C LEU A 45 -11.45 6.11 -11.33
N GLN A 46 -10.68 7.12 -10.91
CA GLN A 46 -11.21 8.32 -10.27
C GLN A 46 -12.17 9.09 -11.20
N ALA A 47 -11.73 9.34 -12.44
CA ALA A 47 -12.57 10.01 -13.45
C ALA A 47 -13.84 9.19 -13.80
N SER A 48 -13.76 7.86 -13.75
CA SER A 48 -14.90 6.98 -13.98
C SER A 48 -15.93 7.08 -12.87
N ILE A 49 -15.49 7.15 -11.61
CA ILE A 49 -16.35 7.33 -10.43
C ILE A 49 -16.97 8.74 -10.40
N GLU A 50 -16.21 9.77 -10.75
CA GLU A 50 -16.74 11.14 -10.83
C GLU A 50 -17.88 11.26 -11.85
N ARG A 51 -17.80 10.53 -12.96
CA ARG A 51 -18.86 10.48 -13.97
C ARG A 51 -20.01 9.54 -13.61
N ARG A 52 -19.70 8.42 -12.95
CA ARG A 52 -20.65 7.35 -12.61
C ARG A 52 -20.39 6.84 -11.19
N PRO A 53 -20.88 7.56 -10.15
CA PRO A 53 -20.63 7.19 -8.75
C PRO A 53 -21.34 5.91 -8.32
N ASP A 54 -22.38 5.49 -9.05
CA ASP A 54 -23.15 4.28 -8.78
C ASP A 54 -22.61 3.04 -9.52
N ALA A 55 -21.47 3.16 -10.23
CA ALA A 55 -20.85 2.05 -10.95
C ALA A 55 -20.42 0.92 -9.99
N TYR A 56 -20.67 -0.32 -10.41
CA TYR A 56 -20.25 -1.48 -9.64
C TYR A 56 -18.74 -1.74 -9.80
N LEU A 57 -18.13 -2.37 -8.79
CA LEU A 57 -16.70 -2.73 -8.83
C LEU A 57 -16.34 -3.66 -10.00
N SER A 58 -17.29 -4.50 -10.45
CA SER A 58 -17.13 -5.35 -11.63
C SER A 58 -17.09 -4.52 -12.91
N GLU A 59 -17.98 -3.53 -13.04
CA GLU A 59 -18.03 -2.65 -14.21
C GLU A 59 -16.74 -1.83 -14.33
N LEU A 60 -16.23 -1.31 -13.20
CA LEU A 60 -14.95 -0.60 -13.16
C LEU A 60 -13.76 -1.50 -13.53
N ALA A 61 -13.83 -2.79 -13.18
CA ALA A 61 -12.81 -3.76 -13.58
C ALA A 61 -12.88 -4.08 -15.09
N ASP A 62 -14.09 -4.19 -15.64
CA ASP A 62 -14.31 -4.38 -17.08
C ASP A 62 -13.87 -3.14 -17.88
N ASP A 63 -14.11 -1.93 -17.37
CA ASP A 63 -13.66 -0.68 -17.99
C ASP A 63 -12.12 -0.61 -18.03
N LEU A 64 -11.44 -0.98 -16.94
CA LEU A 64 -9.98 -1.09 -16.91
C LEU A 64 -9.45 -2.12 -17.90
N ARG A 65 -10.15 -3.25 -18.05
CA ARG A 65 -9.79 -4.26 -19.04
C ARG A 65 -9.94 -3.73 -20.47
N ASN A 66 -11.05 -3.06 -20.76
CA ASN A 66 -11.38 -2.58 -22.10
C ASN A 66 -10.51 -1.39 -22.54
N ILE A 67 -10.16 -0.50 -21.61
CA ILE A 67 -9.47 0.76 -21.93
C ILE A 67 -7.96 0.67 -21.65
N CYS A 68 -7.59 0.12 -20.49
CA CYS A 68 -6.18 0.01 -20.07
C CYS A 68 -5.57 -1.35 -20.43
N GLY A 69 -6.36 -2.33 -20.88
CA GLY A 69 -5.88 -3.69 -21.17
C GLY A 69 -5.51 -4.49 -19.92
N LEU A 70 -5.93 -4.03 -18.73
CA LEU A 70 -5.51 -4.59 -17.45
C LEU A 70 -6.59 -5.51 -16.87
N GLU A 71 -6.31 -6.81 -16.84
CA GLU A 71 -7.15 -7.79 -16.16
C GLU A 71 -7.06 -7.60 -14.64
N THR A 72 -8.12 -7.07 -14.04
CA THR A 72 -8.21 -6.86 -12.59
C THR A 72 -9.47 -7.47 -12.02
N THR A 73 -9.45 -7.79 -10.72
CA THR A 73 -10.64 -8.24 -10.00
C THR A 73 -11.30 -7.05 -9.33
N GLY A 74 -12.62 -7.09 -9.11
CA GLY A 74 -13.32 -6.08 -8.32
C GLY A 74 -12.73 -5.88 -6.92
N SER A 75 -12.09 -6.91 -6.34
CA SER A 75 -11.35 -6.82 -5.08
C SER A 75 -10.08 -5.96 -5.19
N THR A 76 -9.37 -6.05 -6.32
CA THR A 76 -8.20 -5.20 -6.63
C THR A 76 -8.63 -3.75 -6.78
N VAL A 77 -9.69 -3.50 -7.55
CA VAL A 77 -10.29 -2.17 -7.73
C VAL A 77 -10.71 -1.58 -6.40
N TRP A 78 -11.44 -2.35 -5.58
CA TRP A 78 -11.83 -1.90 -4.24
C TRP A 78 -10.64 -1.53 -3.35
N ARG A 79 -9.60 -2.38 -3.30
CA ARG A 79 -8.39 -2.10 -2.51
C ARG A 79 -7.70 -0.82 -2.98
N ALA A 80 -7.66 -0.58 -4.28
CA ALA A 80 -7.06 0.61 -4.86
C ALA A 80 -7.86 1.87 -4.52
N LEU A 81 -9.19 1.83 -4.70
CA LEU A 81 -10.08 2.92 -4.33
C LEU A 81 -10.03 3.22 -2.82
N HIS A 82 -10.03 2.19 -1.99
CA HIS A 82 -9.93 2.35 -0.53
C HIS A 82 -8.58 2.97 -0.11
N ARG A 83 -7.48 2.62 -0.77
CA ARG A 83 -6.18 3.28 -0.54
C ARG A 83 -6.18 4.74 -0.97
N ALA A 84 -6.97 5.09 -1.99
CA ALA A 84 -7.17 6.47 -2.42
C ALA A 84 -8.21 7.25 -1.57
N GLY A 85 -8.78 6.62 -0.53
CA GLY A 85 -9.70 7.28 0.40
C GLY A 85 -11.18 7.18 0.05
N TYR A 86 -11.54 6.43 -1.01
CA TYR A 86 -12.95 6.18 -1.32
C TYR A 86 -13.56 5.18 -0.34
N THR A 87 -14.78 5.47 0.07
CA THR A 87 -15.59 4.57 0.91
C THR A 87 -16.84 4.16 0.17
N ARG A 88 -17.35 2.98 0.51
CA ARG A 88 -18.61 2.51 -0.06
C ARG A 88 -19.74 3.35 0.54
N LYS A 89 -20.65 3.81 -0.31
CA LYS A 89 -21.91 4.43 0.11
C LYS A 89 -22.57 3.53 1.16
N GLN A 90 -22.78 4.08 2.36
CA GLN A 90 -23.56 3.42 3.40
C GLN A 90 -25.03 3.65 3.06
N VAL A 91 -25.81 2.57 3.01
CA VAL A 91 -27.26 2.61 2.78
C VAL A 91 -27.97 2.72 4.12
#